data_AF-A0A7W0KB80-F1
#
_entry.id   AF-A0A7W0KB80-F1
#
_cell.length_a   1.000
_cell.length_b   1.000
_cell.length_c   1.000
_cell.angle_alpha   90.00
_cell.angle_beta   90.00
_cell.angle_gamma   90.00
#
_symmetry.space_group_name_H-M   'P 1'
#
loop_
_entity.id
_entity.type
_entity.pdbx_description
1 polymer ?
#
loop_
_entity_poly.entity_id
_entity_poly.type
_entity_poly.pdbx_seq_one_letter_code
_entity_poly.pdbx_strand_id
1 'polypeptide(L)'
;EQWTGLGQPYGLYITSDDILYVGDAAGGTITIAKDGKPLDVIRDLGRPHWVTVDATGAIYMADVRGFVKKIVRAGSAGSVGR
;
A
#
# COMPACT_ATOMS: atom_id res chain seq x y z
N GLU A 1 1.62 -2.00 18.32
CA GLU A 1 0.81 -3.24 18.25
C GLU A 1 1.42 -4.19 17.22
N GLN A 2 1.10 -5.50 17.26
CA GLN A 2 1.60 -6.49 16.31
C GLN A 2 0.46 -6.94 15.37
N TRP A 3 0.72 -6.95 14.07
CA TRP A 3 -0.24 -7.47 13.07
C TRP A 3 0.04 -8.95 12.77
N THR A 4 -1.00 -9.78 12.74
CA THR A 4 -0.90 -11.23 12.52
C THR A 4 -1.62 -11.72 11.26
N GLY A 5 -2.30 -10.83 10.53
CA GLY A 5 -3.10 -11.18 9.34
C GLY A 5 -2.39 -11.00 8.00
N LEU A 6 -1.07 -10.80 7.99
CA LEU A 6 -0.27 -10.67 6.77
C LEU A 6 0.34 -12.03 6.38
N GLY A 7 0.46 -12.30 5.08
CA GLY A 7 1.07 -13.54 4.58
C GLY A 7 2.60 -13.51 4.69
N GLN A 8 3.25 -12.62 3.93
CA GLN A 8 4.69 -12.39 3.94
C GLN A 8 4.95 -10.89 3.78
N PRO A 9 4.90 -10.10 4.87
CA PRO A 9 5.25 -8.69 4.83
C PRO A 9 6.74 -8.51 4.50
N TYR A 10 7.03 -7.61 3.55
CA TYR A 10 8.41 -7.25 3.17
C TYR A 10 8.66 -5.76 3.37
N GLY A 11 8.42 -4.95 2.33
CA GLY A 11 8.71 -3.52 2.35
C GLY A 11 7.62 -2.73 3.04
N LEU A 12 8.03 -1.67 3.73
CA LEU A 12 7.14 -0.70 4.36
C LEU A 12 7.59 0.74 4.05
N TYR A 13 6.62 1.64 3.98
CA TYR A 13 6.83 3.07 3.82
C TYR A 13 5.92 3.83 4.77
N ILE A 14 6.44 4.85 5.44
CA ILE A 14 5.69 5.65 6.42
C ILE A 14 5.82 7.11 6.02
N THR A 15 4.69 7.80 5.89
CA THR A 15 4.65 9.24 5.64
C THR A 15 4.81 10.03 6.94
N SER A 16 5.08 11.33 6.83
CA SER A 16 5.20 12.23 8.00
C SER A 16 3.90 12.39 8.81
N ASP A 17 2.74 12.09 8.21
CA ASP A 17 1.42 12.12 8.84
C ASP A 17 0.94 10.74 9.32
N ASP A 18 1.90 9.82 9.54
CA ASP A 18 1.72 8.45 10.06
C ASP A 18 0.85 7.54 9.19
N ILE A 19 0.88 7.73 7.87
CA ILE A 19 0.32 6.75 6.93
C ILE A 19 1.37 5.68 6.66
N LEU A 20 1.11 4.48 7.15
CA LEU A 20 1.91 3.29 6.92
C LEU A 20 1.39 2.53 5.69
N TYR A 21 2.29 2.18 4.78
CA TYR A 21 2.07 1.30 3.65
C TYR A 21 2.89 0.03 3.88
N VAL A 22 2.25 -1.14 3.84
CA VAL A 22 2.92 -2.44 4.03
C VAL A 22 2.69 -3.31 2.81
N GLY A 23 3.75 -3.69 2.11
CA GLY A 23 3.71 -4.67 1.05
C GLY A 23 3.69 -6.10 1.61
N ASP A 24 2.65 -6.87 1.27
CA ASP A 24 2.52 -8.29 1.58
C ASP A 24 2.69 -9.12 0.31
N ALA A 25 3.86 -9.75 0.17
CA ALA A 25 4.25 -10.46 -1.04
C ALA A 25 3.44 -11.73 -1.29
N ALA A 26 3.00 -12.41 -0.22
CA ALA A 26 2.18 -13.62 -0.34
C ALA A 26 0.69 -13.28 -0.49
N GLY A 27 0.24 -12.21 0.17
CA GLY A 27 -1.12 -11.69 0.01
C GLY A 27 -1.37 -11.00 -1.35
N GLY A 28 -0.30 -10.55 -2.03
CA GLY A 28 -0.43 -9.75 -3.24
C GLY A 28 -1.13 -8.43 -2.96
N THR A 29 -0.85 -7.83 -1.79
CA THR A 29 -1.52 -6.64 -1.31
C THR A 29 -0.57 -5.56 -0.80
N ILE A 30 -1.05 -4.32 -0.80
CA ILE A 30 -0.47 -3.23 -0.01
C ILE A 30 -1.54 -2.78 0.97
N THR A 31 -1.29 -2.99 2.26
CA THR A 31 -2.15 -2.48 3.34
C THR A 31 -1.74 -1.05 3.68
N ILE A 32 -2.71 -0.16 3.75
CA ILE A 32 -2.53 1.23 4.15
C ILE A 32 -3.17 1.39 5.52
N ALA A 33 -2.46 1.98 6.46
CA ALA A 33 -2.92 2.20 7.82
C ALA A 33 -2.56 3.60 8.31
N LYS A 34 -3.29 4.06 9.32
CA LYS A 34 -3.00 5.28 10.07
C LYS A 34 -3.19 5.01 11.56
N ASP A 35 -2.28 5.53 12.39
CA ASP A 35 -2.32 5.32 13.84
C ASP A 35 -2.42 3.82 14.19
N GLY A 36 -1.70 2.97 13.44
CA GLY A 36 -1.69 1.52 13.60
C GLY A 36 -2.94 0.76 13.10
N LYS A 37 -3.95 1.45 12.57
CA LYS A 37 -5.22 0.85 12.12
C LYS A 37 -5.31 0.79 10.59
N PRO A 38 -5.67 -0.35 9.99
CA PRO A 38 -5.89 -0.45 8.54
C PRO A 38 -6.99 0.53 8.08
N LEU A 39 -6.65 1.34 7.07
CA LEU A 39 -7.55 2.24 6.36
C LEU A 39 -8.04 1.62 5.05
N ASP A 40 -7.16 0.92 4.34
CA ASP A 40 -7.45 0.36 3.02
C ASP A 40 -6.47 -0.77 2.67
N VAL A 41 -6.82 -1.58 1.68
CA VAL A 41 -5.99 -2.66 1.14
C VAL A 41 -6.08 -2.65 -0.38
N ILE A 42 -4.96 -2.34 -1.03
CA ILE A 42 -4.81 -2.50 -2.48
C ILE A 42 -4.56 -3.97 -2.76
N ARG A 43 -5.34 -4.56 -3.67
CA ARG A 43 -5.32 -5.99 -4.01
C ARG A 43 -4.89 -6.21 -5.46
N ASP A 44 -4.88 -7.48 -5.85
CA ASP A 44 -4.59 -7.95 -7.21
C ASP A 44 -3.24 -7.45 -7.72
N LEU A 45 -2.29 -7.38 -6.81
CA LEU A 45 -0.92 -7.05 -7.10
C LEU A 45 -0.10 -8.30 -7.40
N GLY A 46 1.14 -8.09 -7.83
CA GLY A 46 2.13 -9.16 -7.91
C GLY A 46 2.64 -9.53 -6.53
N ARG A 47 3.94 -9.50 -6.34
CA ARG A 47 4.61 -9.72 -5.06
C ARG A 47 5.23 -8.41 -4.59
N PRO A 48 4.49 -7.56 -3.86
CA PRO A 48 5.00 -6.28 -3.36
C PRO A 48 6.13 -6.52 -2.35
N HIS A 49 7.38 -6.47 -2.83
CA HIS A 49 8.58 -6.61 -1.99
C HIS A 49 9.07 -5.27 -1.48
N TRP A 50 8.86 -4.20 -2.24
CA TRP A 50 9.15 -2.84 -1.81
C TRP A 50 8.00 -1.92 -2.18
N VAL A 51 7.75 -0.91 -1.34
CA VAL A 51 6.71 0.10 -1.55
C VAL A 51 7.29 1.47 -1.21
N THR A 52 6.97 2.48 -2.01
CA THR A 52 7.20 3.89 -1.70
C THR A 52 6.06 4.73 -2.27
N VAL A 53 5.91 5.97 -1.81
CA VAL A 53 4.86 6.89 -2.23
C VAL A 53 5.48 8.24 -2.58
N ASP A 54 5.16 8.80 -3.74
CA ASP A 54 5.62 10.13 -4.12
C ASP A 54 4.75 11.26 -3.54
N ALA A 55 5.18 12.50 -3.73
CA ALA A 55 4.47 13.69 -3.22
C ALA A 55 3.05 13.89 -3.80
N THR A 56 2.70 13.19 -4.88
CA THR A 56 1.35 13.22 -5.47
C THR A 56 0.44 12.13 -4.89
N GLY A 57 0.98 11.26 -4.03
CA GLY A 57 0.28 10.11 -3.48
C GLY A 57 0.30 8.88 -4.39
N ALA A 58 1.09 8.88 -5.47
CA ALA A 58 1.24 7.69 -6.30
C ALA A 58 2.14 6.67 -5.61
N ILE A 59 1.68 5.42 -5.58
CA ILE A 59 2.38 4.32 -4.92
C ILE A 59 3.21 3.59 -5.95
N TYR A 60 4.49 3.38 -5.68
CA TYR A 60 5.39 2.59 -6.50
C TYR A 60 5.71 1.31 -5.76
N MET A 61 5.53 0.19 -6.45
CA MET A 61 5.77 -1.13 -5.89
C MET A 61 6.74 -1.90 -6.76
N ALA A 62 7.77 -2.48 -6.14
CA ALA A 62 8.71 -3.36 -6.82
C ALA A 62 8.35 -4.84 -6.56
N ASP A 63 8.38 -5.64 -7.62
CA ASP A 63 8.23 -7.10 -7.60
C ASP A 63 9.57 -7.75 -7.96
N VAL A 64 9.97 -8.76 -7.20
CA VAL A 64 11.20 -9.56 -7.44
C VAL A 64 11.21 -10.28 -8.78
N ARG A 65 10.06 -10.38 -9.46
CA ARG A 65 9.96 -10.88 -10.83
C ARG A 65 10.46 -9.88 -11.88
N GLY A 66 11.01 -8.73 -11.46
CA GLY A 66 11.75 -7.82 -12.32
C GLY A 66 10.94 -6.65 -12.87
N PHE A 67 9.85 -6.25 -12.19
CA PHE A 67 9.05 -5.10 -12.63
C PHE A 67 8.67 -4.17 -11.47
N VAL A 68 8.38 -2.91 -11.82
CA VAL A 68 7.80 -1.91 -10.94
C VAL A 68 6.41 -1.55 -11.43
N LYS A 69 5.43 -1.48 -10.52
CA LYS A 69 4.08 -1.01 -10.83
C LYS A 69 3.86 0.35 -10.16
N LYS A 70 3.46 1.36 -10.95
CA LYS A 70 2.92 2.62 -10.44
C LYS A 70 1.42 2.49 -10.26
N ILE A 71 0.92 2.80 -9.08
CA ILE A 71 -0.49 2.75 -8.71
C ILE A 71 -0.91 4.18 -8.40
N VAL A 72 -1.71 4.76 -9.29
CA VAL A 72 -2.30 6.09 -9.09
C VAL A 72 -3.73 5.88 -8.66
N ARG A 73 -4.10 6.43 -7.51
CA ARG A 73 -5.50 6.52 -7.14
C ARG A 73 -6.11 7.67 -7.91
N ALA A 74 -7.23 7.44 -8.58
CA ALA A 74 -8.12 8.55 -8.89
C ALA A 74 -8.45 9.18 -7.54
N GLY A 75 -8.10 10.45 -7.35
CA GLY A 75 -8.51 11.18 -6.15
C GLY A 75 -10.00 10.93 -5.96
N SER A 76 -10.43 10.70 -4.73
CA SER A 76 -11.84 10.65 -4.40
C SER A 76 -12.47 11.97 -4.82
N ALA A 77 -12.94 12.05 -6.06
CA ALA A 77 -13.99 12.97 -6.44
C ALA A 77 -15.12 12.61 -5.49
N GLY A 78 -15.30 13.46 -4.46
CA GLY A 78 -16.32 13.24 -3.46
C GLY A 78 -17.60 12.87 -4.18
N SER A 79 -18.15 11.70 -3.87
CA SER A 79 -19.53 11.38 -4.20
C SER A 79 -20.36 12.46 -3.53
N VAL A 80 -20.69 13.51 -4.28
CA VAL A 80 -21.74 14.44 -3.91
C VAL A 80 -22.99 13.58 -3.83
N GLY A 81 -23.52 13.45 -2.61
CA GLY A 81 -24.64 12.59 -2.30
C GLY A 81 -25.85 12.89 -3.19
N ARG A 82 -26.65 11.85 -3.41
CA ARG A 82 -28.08 11.98 -3.64
C ARG A 82 -28.80 11.55 -2.37
#